data_AF-A0A221KAJ4-F1
#
_entry.id   AF-A0A221KAJ4-F1
#
_cell.length_a   1.000
_cell.length_b   1.000
_cell.length_c   1.000
_cell.angle_alpha   90.00
_cell.angle_beta   90.00
_cell.angle_gamma   90.00
#
_symmetry.space_group_name_H-M   'P 1'
#
loop_
_entity.id
_entity.type
_entity.pdbx_description
1 polymer ?
#
loop_
_entity_poly.entity_id
_entity_poly.type
_entity_poly.pdbx_seq_one_letter_code
_entity_poly.pdbx_strand_id
1 'polypeptide(L)'
;MHRWVMHPQEPAHLVLTHPHECQAGAITRKGLPLAWVLARHEPAPQDGRPVLRRPLQLEDFITLLKHSTAEAVIDNPSPNHPTATRSTTGTFVPAEDHTSRHPPEDLSTWAVVLKLHRWPPELVLNANPTFRRLAVFLLNQPITPRELAQRSGVPWNACAAFLGAMHHLNALEIRPVPRQAALLAPATQPGTPGNALLNILGRMRQRLGL
;
A
#
# COMPACT_ATOMS: atom_id res chain seq x y z
N MET A 1 5.79 -2.36 0.65
CA MET A 1 7.14 -2.89 0.97
C MET A 1 7.10 -4.39 0.74
N HIS A 2 7.67 -4.88 -0.36
CA HIS A 2 7.77 -6.32 -0.62
C HIS A 2 8.86 -6.89 0.29
N ARG A 3 8.51 -7.85 1.15
CA ARG A 3 9.45 -8.50 2.05
C ARG A 3 10.03 -9.72 1.33
N TRP A 4 11.23 -9.58 0.79
CA TRP A 4 11.96 -10.70 0.20
C TRP A 4 12.54 -11.58 1.30
N VAL A 5 12.47 -12.90 1.11
CA VAL A 5 13.06 -13.88 2.05
C VAL A 5 14.17 -14.63 1.33
N MET A 6 15.29 -14.79 2.02
CA MET A 6 16.46 -15.52 1.54
C MET A 6 16.54 -16.84 2.29
N HIS A 7 16.54 -17.96 1.56
CA HIS A 7 16.67 -19.30 2.15
C HIS A 7 17.96 -19.97 1.66
N PRO A 8 18.75 -20.60 2.55
CA PRO A 8 19.87 -21.44 2.11
C PRO A 8 19.32 -22.70 1.43
N GLN A 9 19.81 -23.03 0.23
CA GLN A 9 19.36 -24.20 -0.51
C GLN A 9 20.50 -24.74 -1.39
N GLU A 10 21.19 -25.78 -0.93
CA GLU A 10 22.23 -26.45 -1.73
C GLU A 10 21.66 -26.95 -3.07
N PRO A 11 22.36 -26.71 -4.21
CA PRO A 11 23.74 -26.24 -4.36
C PRO A 11 23.93 -24.71 -4.33
N ALA A 12 22.88 -23.91 -4.12
CA ALA A 12 23.01 -22.45 -4.03
C ALA A 12 23.10 -21.93 -2.60
N HIS A 13 23.91 -20.90 -2.44
CA HIS A 13 24.07 -20.26 -1.14
C HIS A 13 22.77 -19.61 -0.66
N LEU A 14 21.96 -19.03 -1.57
CA LEU A 14 20.64 -18.48 -1.25
C LEU A 14 19.68 -18.52 -2.45
N VAL A 15 18.38 -18.68 -2.16
CA VAL A 15 17.27 -18.53 -3.10
C VAL A 15 16.42 -17.32 -2.73
N LEU A 16 16.09 -16.50 -3.75
CA LEU A 16 15.11 -15.42 -3.66
C LEU A 16 13.72 -15.92 -4.09
N THR A 17 12.72 -15.81 -3.21
CA THR A 17 11.32 -16.17 -3.48
C THR A 17 10.40 -14.96 -3.41
N HIS A 18 9.31 -14.99 -4.19
CA HIS A 18 8.31 -13.93 -4.20
C HIS A 18 7.37 -14.05 -2.97
N PRO A 19 7.07 -12.95 -2.25
CA PRO A 19 6.33 -13.01 -0.98
C PRO A 19 4.87 -13.47 -1.10
N HIS A 20 4.26 -13.34 -2.28
CA HIS A 20 2.85 -13.71 -2.49
C HIS A 20 2.63 -15.23 -2.54
N GLU A 21 3.69 -16.03 -2.67
CA GLU A 21 3.59 -17.50 -2.68
C GLU A 21 3.77 -18.11 -1.27
N CYS A 22 4.10 -17.29 -0.26
CA CYS A 22 4.44 -17.75 1.08
C CYS A 22 3.30 -17.61 2.11
N GLN A 23 2.02 -17.61 1.70
CA GLN A 23 0.92 -17.61 2.66
C GLN A 23 0.63 -19.01 3.25
N ALA A 24 1.19 -19.20 4.44
CA ALA A 24 0.70 -19.95 5.60
C ALA A 24 -0.06 -21.27 5.34
N GLY A 25 0.65 -22.39 5.58
CA GLY A 25 0.03 -23.62 6.12
C GLY A 25 -0.03 -24.82 5.19
N ALA A 26 0.20 -24.67 3.89
CA ALA A 26 0.25 -25.79 2.95
C ALA A 26 1.68 -26.08 2.51
N ILE A 27 2.20 -27.25 2.88
CA ILE A 27 3.47 -27.81 2.41
C ILE A 27 3.29 -28.30 0.96
N THR A 28 2.78 -27.50 0.03
CA THR A 28 2.52 -27.99 -1.34
C THR A 28 2.34 -26.84 -2.33
N ARG A 29 3.45 -26.17 -2.60
CA ARG A 29 3.98 -25.77 -3.93
C ARG A 29 5.16 -24.88 -3.62
N LYS A 30 6.37 -25.47 -3.62
CA LYS A 30 7.62 -24.71 -3.46
C LYS A 30 7.61 -23.62 -4.53
N GLY A 31 7.45 -22.37 -4.12
CA GLY A 31 7.59 -21.21 -4.99
C GLY A 31 8.89 -21.36 -5.77
N LEU A 32 8.81 -21.19 -7.10
CA LEU A 32 9.96 -21.41 -7.94
C LEU A 32 11.04 -20.38 -7.56
N PRO A 33 12.29 -20.81 -7.29
CA PRO A 33 13.41 -19.90 -7.10
C PRO A 33 13.44 -18.85 -8.21
N LEU A 34 13.33 -17.58 -7.86
CA LEU A 34 13.38 -16.49 -8.84
C LEU A 34 14.79 -16.37 -9.44
N ALA A 35 15.81 -16.55 -8.59
CA ALA A 35 17.20 -16.58 -9.00
C ALA A 35 18.08 -17.29 -7.98
N TRP A 36 19.23 -17.77 -8.46
CA TRP A 36 20.28 -18.36 -7.63
C TRP A 36 21.29 -17.29 -7.21
N VAL A 37 21.67 -17.27 -5.94
CA VAL A 37 22.78 -16.43 -5.45
C VAL A 37 24.01 -17.28 -5.20
N LEU A 38 25.09 -17.02 -5.93
CA LEU A 38 26.31 -17.83 -5.94
C LEU A 38 27.55 -17.01 -5.53
N ALA A 39 28.63 -17.71 -5.15
CA ALA A 39 29.93 -17.07 -4.94
C ALA A 39 30.51 -16.57 -6.28
N ARG A 40 31.45 -15.60 -6.22
CA ARG A 40 32.03 -14.94 -7.41
C ARG A 40 32.57 -15.93 -8.45
N HIS A 41 33.12 -17.07 -8.02
CA HIS A 41 33.81 -18.03 -8.89
C HIS A 41 33.05 -19.34 -9.10
N GLU A 42 31.83 -19.45 -8.58
CA GLU A 42 31.07 -20.68 -8.66
C GLU A 42 30.44 -20.85 -10.05
N PRO A 43 30.42 -22.06 -10.64
CA PRO A 43 29.78 -22.29 -11.92
C PRO A 43 28.26 -22.08 -11.81
N ALA A 44 27.65 -21.51 -12.86
CA ALA A 44 26.21 -21.35 -12.91
C ALA A 44 25.52 -22.73 -13.11
N PRO A 45 24.39 -23.00 -12.44
CA PRO A 45 23.56 -24.17 -12.73
C PRO A 45 23.13 -24.19 -14.20
N GLN A 46 23.00 -25.39 -14.79
CA GLN A 46 22.59 -25.56 -16.20
C GLN A 46 21.08 -25.34 -16.43
N ASP A 47 20.34 -25.02 -15.38
CA ASP A 47 18.87 -24.94 -15.37
C ASP A 47 18.31 -23.70 -16.11
N GLY A 48 19.17 -22.87 -16.71
CA GLY A 48 18.78 -21.64 -17.42
C GLY A 48 18.24 -20.52 -16.53
N ARG A 49 18.25 -20.68 -15.21
CA ARG A 49 17.75 -19.67 -14.26
C ARG A 49 18.73 -18.51 -14.10
N PRO A 50 18.24 -17.29 -13.84
CA PRO A 50 19.11 -16.14 -13.60
C PRO A 50 19.96 -16.34 -12.34
N VAL A 51 21.20 -15.85 -12.40
CA VAL A 51 22.22 -16.02 -11.36
C VAL A 51 22.73 -14.66 -10.91
N LEU A 52 22.74 -14.42 -9.60
CA LEU A 52 23.38 -13.27 -8.96
C LEU A 52 24.68 -13.70 -8.29
N ARG A 53 25.80 -13.04 -8.60
CA ARG A 53 27.11 -13.33 -7.98
C ARG A 53 27.38 -12.39 -6.81
N ARG A 54 28.07 -12.87 -5.78
CA ARG A 54 28.57 -12.04 -4.67
C ARG A 54 29.90 -11.34 -5.01
N PRO A 55 30.15 -10.10 -4.56
CA PRO A 55 29.21 -9.20 -3.88
C PRO A 55 28.08 -8.78 -4.84
N LEU A 56 26.86 -8.70 -4.30
CA LEU A 56 25.66 -8.40 -5.11
C LEU A 56 25.82 -7.04 -5.79
N GLN A 57 25.83 -7.04 -7.12
CA GLN A 57 25.79 -5.81 -7.90
C GLN A 57 24.35 -5.30 -7.95
N LEU A 58 24.18 -4.00 -7.73
CA LEU A 58 22.86 -3.37 -7.74
C LEU A 58 22.18 -3.47 -9.12
N GLU A 59 22.96 -3.36 -10.20
CA GLU A 59 22.48 -3.39 -11.58
C GLU A 59 21.88 -4.76 -11.95
N ASP A 60 22.57 -5.85 -11.58
CA ASP A 60 22.09 -7.21 -11.79
C ASP A 60 20.77 -7.47 -11.03
N PHE A 61 20.69 -6.96 -9.80
CA PHE A 61 19.50 -7.09 -8.97
C PHE A 61 18.31 -6.32 -9.54
N ILE A 62 18.52 -5.08 -10.02
CA ILE A 62 17.46 -4.29 -10.67
C ILE A 62 16.98 -4.98 -11.95
N THR A 63 17.90 -5.51 -12.75
CA THR A 63 17.59 -6.21 -14.00
C THR A 63 16.69 -7.42 -13.73
N LEU A 64 17.03 -8.21 -12.72
CA LEU A 64 16.25 -9.36 -12.28
C LEU A 64 14.84 -8.98 -11.82
N LEU A 65 14.69 -7.89 -11.04
CA LEU A 65 13.38 -7.42 -10.61
C LEU A 65 12.49 -6.97 -11.79
N LYS A 66 13.08 -6.30 -12.80
CA LYS A 66 12.37 -5.89 -14.02
C LYS A 66 11.89 -7.09 -14.83
N HIS A 67 12.73 -8.13 -14.97
CA HIS A 67 12.32 -9.36 -15.64
C HIS A 67 11.18 -10.08 -14.89
N SER A 68 11.28 -10.20 -13.57
CA SER A 68 10.24 -10.87 -12.77
C SER A 68 8.88 -10.18 -12.82
N THR A 69 8.88 -8.85 -12.96
CA THR A 69 7.64 -8.06 -13.03
C THR A 69 7.01 -8.13 -14.43
N ALA A 70 7.82 -8.23 -15.48
CA ALA A 70 7.34 -8.43 -16.84
C ALA A 70 6.66 -9.79 -17.01
N GLU A 71 7.23 -10.86 -16.45
CA GLU A 71 6.65 -12.21 -16.53
C GLU A 71 5.33 -12.32 -15.76
N ALA A 72 5.26 -11.74 -14.54
CA ALA A 72 4.05 -11.78 -13.72
C ALA A 72 2.84 -11.07 -14.35
N VAL A 73 3.06 -10.15 -15.30
CA VAL A 73 1.98 -9.45 -16.03
C VAL A 73 1.39 -10.34 -17.14
N ILE A 74 2.18 -11.27 -17.69
CA ILE A 74 1.75 -12.11 -18.82
C ILE A 74 0.87 -13.27 -18.32
N ASP A 75 1.18 -13.85 -17.16
CA ASP A 75 0.46 -15.00 -16.60
C ASP A 75 -0.87 -14.66 -15.90
N ASN A 76 -1.24 -13.38 -15.82
CA ASN A 76 -2.53 -12.96 -15.28
C ASN A 76 -3.41 -12.38 -16.39
N PRO A 77 -4.00 -13.22 -17.26
CA PRO A 77 -4.98 -12.76 -18.24
C PRO A 77 -6.16 -12.18 -17.46
N SER A 78 -6.23 -10.85 -17.46
CA SER A 78 -7.29 -10.08 -16.83
C SER A 78 -8.66 -10.70 -17.18
N PRO A 79 -9.44 -11.19 -16.21
CA PRO A 79 -10.77 -11.71 -16.51
C PRO A 79 -11.65 -10.54 -16.94
N ASN A 80 -12.00 -10.54 -18.23
CA ASN A 80 -13.16 -9.88 -18.84
C ASN A 80 -13.65 -8.60 -18.14
N HIS A 81 -13.18 -7.44 -18.60
CA HIS A 81 -14.03 -6.25 -18.53
C HIS A 81 -15.20 -6.46 -19.51
N PRO A 82 -16.48 -6.50 -19.06
CA PRO A 82 -17.59 -6.39 -19.98
C PRO A 82 -17.56 -5.00 -20.62
N THR A 83 -17.40 -4.98 -21.93
CA THR A 83 -17.62 -3.84 -22.81
C THR A 83 -19.03 -3.31 -22.53
N ALA A 84 -19.16 -2.21 -21.79
CA ALA A 84 -20.44 -1.56 -21.56
C ALA A 84 -20.88 -0.88 -22.87
N THR A 85 -21.84 -1.54 -23.54
CA THR A 85 -22.56 -1.02 -24.69
C THR A 85 -23.29 0.27 -24.30
N ARG A 86 -23.02 1.29 -25.11
CA ARG A 86 -23.60 2.62 -25.09
C ARG A 86 -25.06 2.58 -25.56
N SER A 87 -25.86 3.48 -24.98
CA SER A 87 -27.17 4.01 -25.43
C SER A 87 -28.39 3.52 -24.67
N THR A 88 -28.96 4.42 -23.85
CA THR A 88 -30.40 4.72 -23.94
C THR A 88 -30.59 6.21 -23.65
N THR A 89 -30.84 6.98 -24.71
CA THR A 89 -31.44 8.32 -24.66
C THR A 89 -32.88 8.14 -24.19
N GLY A 90 -33.16 8.42 -22.92
CA GLY A 90 -34.48 8.36 -22.31
C GLY A 90 -34.96 9.75 -21.92
N THR A 91 -36.06 10.15 -22.53
CA THR A 91 -36.77 11.43 -22.41
C THR A 91 -37.00 11.90 -20.98
N PHE A 92 -36.74 13.18 -20.80
CA PHE A 92 -36.92 14.00 -19.61
C PHE A 92 -38.40 14.06 -19.18
N VAL A 93 -38.69 13.77 -17.91
CA VAL A 93 -39.98 14.07 -17.26
C VAL A 93 -39.68 14.98 -16.07
N PRO A 94 -40.28 16.20 -15.99
CA PRO A 94 -40.17 17.04 -14.81
C PRO A 94 -41.26 16.61 -13.82
N ALA A 95 -40.85 15.98 -12.73
CA ALA A 95 -41.70 15.80 -11.55
C ALA A 95 -41.00 16.49 -10.37
N GLU A 96 -41.49 17.68 -10.08
CA GLU A 96 -41.19 18.44 -8.88
C GLU A 96 -41.70 17.65 -7.67
N ASP A 97 -40.82 16.95 -6.97
CA ASP A 97 -41.10 16.52 -5.62
C ASP A 97 -39.94 16.93 -4.71
N HIS A 98 -40.22 17.96 -3.92
CA HIS A 98 -39.33 18.58 -2.95
C HIS A 98 -39.27 17.70 -1.70
N THR A 99 -38.98 16.41 -1.87
CA THR A 99 -38.67 15.56 -0.75
C THR A 99 -37.28 15.96 -0.27
N SER A 100 -37.24 16.74 0.81
CA SER A 100 -36.08 16.96 1.66
C SER A 100 -35.41 15.63 1.97
N ARG A 101 -34.49 15.23 1.09
CA ARG A 101 -33.59 14.10 1.27
C ARG A 101 -32.58 14.55 2.33
N HIS A 102 -32.98 14.44 3.59
CA HIS A 102 -32.02 14.39 4.67
C HIS A 102 -31.05 13.24 4.31
N PRO A 103 -29.76 13.53 4.07
CA PRO A 103 -28.79 12.46 3.92
C PRO A 103 -28.83 11.63 5.21
N PRO A 104 -28.80 10.29 5.14
CA PRO A 104 -28.78 9.45 6.33
C PRO A 104 -27.58 9.85 7.21
N GLU A 105 -27.87 10.49 8.35
CA GLU A 105 -26.87 11.08 9.26
C GLU A 105 -26.10 10.05 10.10
N ASP A 106 -26.40 8.76 9.97
CA ASP A 106 -25.86 7.72 10.87
C ASP A 106 -24.38 7.38 10.66
N LEU A 107 -23.76 7.83 9.56
CA LEU A 107 -22.33 7.59 9.32
C LEU A 107 -21.42 8.60 10.04
N SER A 108 -21.99 9.64 10.69
CA SER A 108 -21.23 10.62 11.48
C SER A 108 -20.70 10.06 12.82
N THR A 109 -21.10 8.85 13.19
CA THR A 109 -20.80 8.30 14.53
C THR A 109 -19.44 7.60 14.61
N TRP A 110 -18.76 7.40 13.49
CA TRP A 110 -17.48 6.70 13.50
C TRP A 110 -16.36 7.70 13.75
N ALA A 111 -16.03 7.88 15.04
CA ALA A 111 -14.73 8.40 15.46
C ALA A 111 -13.65 7.37 15.13
N VAL A 112 -13.43 7.11 13.84
CA VAL A 112 -12.38 6.24 13.33
C VAL A 112 -11.30 7.10 12.71
N VAL A 113 -10.06 6.76 13.02
CA VAL A 113 -8.89 7.35 12.42
C VAL A 113 -8.40 6.39 11.35
N LEU A 114 -8.21 6.95 10.17
CA LEU A 114 -7.79 6.21 8.99
C LEU A 114 -6.31 6.47 8.75
N LYS A 115 -5.56 5.41 8.49
CA LYS A 115 -4.17 5.49 8.07
C LYS A 115 -3.94 4.59 6.88
N LEU A 116 -3.15 5.05 5.91
CA LEU A 116 -2.77 4.21 4.80
C LEU A 116 -1.59 3.33 5.19
N HIS A 117 -1.74 2.00 5.12
CA HIS A 117 -0.66 1.07 5.44
C HIS A 117 0.19 0.72 4.22
N ARG A 118 -0.39 0.80 3.01
CA ARG A 118 0.30 0.48 1.75
C ARG A 118 -0.02 1.53 0.70
N TRP A 119 0.96 1.84 -0.15
CA TRP A 119 0.75 2.72 -1.29
C TRP A 119 -0.24 2.08 -2.29
N PRO A 120 -1.24 2.82 -2.80
CA PRO A 120 -2.22 2.25 -3.71
C PRO A 120 -1.63 1.99 -5.11
N PRO A 121 -2.20 1.06 -5.90
CA PRO A 121 -1.79 0.84 -7.28
C PRO A 121 -1.99 2.10 -8.13
N GLU A 122 -1.06 2.35 -9.06
CA GLU A 122 -1.12 3.50 -9.98
C GLU A 122 -2.42 3.53 -10.79
N LEU A 123 -2.99 2.37 -11.12
CA LEU A 123 -4.27 2.29 -11.85
C LEU A 123 -5.41 3.01 -11.11
N VAL A 124 -5.44 2.94 -9.77
CA VAL A 124 -6.46 3.64 -8.97
C VAL A 124 -6.11 5.13 -8.81
N LEU A 125 -4.83 5.45 -8.66
CA LEU A 125 -4.37 6.83 -8.51
C LEU A 125 -4.55 7.64 -9.81
N ASN A 126 -4.45 6.99 -10.97
CA ASN A 126 -4.62 7.62 -12.28
C ASN A 126 -6.09 7.82 -12.66
N ALA A 127 -7.03 7.11 -12.02
CA ALA A 127 -8.46 7.31 -12.25
C ALA A 127 -8.93 8.71 -11.83
N ASN A 128 -8.29 9.32 -10.83
CA ASN A 128 -8.60 10.68 -10.40
C ASN A 128 -7.34 11.35 -9.80
N PRO A 129 -6.90 12.52 -10.33
CA PRO A 129 -5.69 13.20 -9.86
C PRO A 129 -5.77 13.63 -8.38
N THR A 130 -6.99 13.78 -7.83
CA THR A 130 -7.18 14.09 -6.41
C THR A 130 -6.81 12.93 -5.49
N PHE A 131 -6.91 11.68 -5.97
CA PHE A 131 -6.65 10.49 -5.15
C PHE A 131 -5.18 10.40 -4.75
N ARG A 132 -4.27 10.81 -5.63
CA ARG A 132 -2.84 10.87 -5.30
C ARG A 132 -2.57 11.81 -4.13
N ARG A 133 -3.22 12.97 -4.10
CA ARG A 133 -3.09 13.93 -2.97
C ARG A 133 -3.66 13.35 -1.68
N LEU A 134 -4.85 12.76 -1.73
CA LEU A 134 -5.48 12.11 -0.56
C LEU A 134 -4.63 10.96 0.00
N ALA A 135 -4.04 10.15 -0.89
CA ALA A 135 -3.14 9.06 -0.50
C ALA A 135 -1.90 9.58 0.24
N VAL A 136 -1.29 10.68 -0.22
CA VAL A 136 -0.16 11.32 0.48
C VAL A 136 -0.55 11.79 1.87
N PHE A 137 -1.73 12.41 2.04
CA PHE A 137 -2.21 12.85 3.35
C PHE A 137 -2.34 11.67 4.34
N LEU A 138 -2.98 10.58 3.93
CA LEU A 138 -3.20 9.40 4.79
C LEU A 138 -1.92 8.60 5.06
N LEU A 139 -0.91 8.69 4.19
CA LEU A 139 0.39 8.04 4.39
C LEU A 139 1.21 8.79 5.47
N ASN A 140 1.14 10.12 5.45
CA ASN A 140 1.92 10.98 6.34
C ASN A 140 1.30 11.08 7.75
N GLN A 141 -0.03 11.10 7.85
CA GLN A 141 -0.71 11.29 9.12
C GLN A 141 -1.99 10.45 9.23
N PRO A 142 -2.20 9.76 10.37
CA PRO A 142 -3.50 9.17 10.68
C PRO A 142 -4.52 10.30 10.92
N ILE A 143 -5.62 10.32 10.15
CA ILE A 143 -6.58 11.43 10.11
C ILE A 143 -8.02 10.89 10.00
N THR A 144 -9.00 11.64 10.53
CA THR A 144 -10.42 11.27 10.39
C THR A 144 -10.93 11.59 8.98
N PRO A 145 -11.97 10.90 8.48
CA PRO A 145 -12.54 11.18 7.16
C PRO A 145 -12.94 12.66 6.99
N ARG A 146 -13.56 13.24 8.03
CA ARG A 146 -14.05 14.64 8.02
C ARG A 146 -12.90 15.63 7.93
N GLU A 147 -11.86 15.41 8.74
CA GLU A 147 -10.66 16.25 8.71
C GLU A 147 -9.89 16.09 7.40
N LEU A 148 -9.88 14.89 6.80
CA LEU A 148 -9.30 14.66 5.48
C LEU A 148 -9.98 15.54 4.41
N ALA A 149 -11.32 15.58 4.37
CA ALA A 149 -12.05 16.44 3.43
C ALA A 149 -11.77 17.93 3.68
N GLN A 150 -11.79 18.36 4.94
CA GLN A 150 -11.55 19.75 5.32
C GLN A 150 -10.13 20.21 4.97
N ARG A 151 -9.10 19.40 5.26
CA ARG A 151 -7.68 19.77 5.02
C ARG A 151 -7.26 19.64 3.56
N SER A 152 -7.83 18.67 2.83
CA SER A 152 -7.50 18.49 1.41
C SER A 152 -8.26 19.46 0.50
N GLY A 153 -9.36 20.06 0.97
CA GLY A 153 -10.25 20.88 0.15
C GLY A 153 -11.03 20.08 -0.90
N VAL A 154 -11.03 18.74 -0.80
CA VAL A 154 -11.73 17.85 -1.72
C VAL A 154 -13.16 17.62 -1.24
N PRO A 155 -14.17 17.63 -2.12
CA PRO A 155 -15.56 17.41 -1.72
C PRO A 155 -15.75 16.05 -1.06
N TRP A 156 -16.62 16.00 -0.05
CA TRP A 156 -16.87 14.81 0.77
C TRP A 156 -17.16 13.56 -0.06
N ASN A 157 -17.96 13.67 -1.13
CA ASN A 157 -18.32 12.55 -2.00
C ASN A 157 -17.08 11.91 -2.67
N ALA A 158 -16.11 12.72 -3.09
CA ALA A 158 -14.87 12.21 -3.69
C ALA A 158 -13.95 11.57 -2.64
N CYS A 159 -13.89 12.13 -1.43
CA CYS A 159 -13.20 11.51 -0.30
C CYS A 159 -13.83 10.15 0.05
N ALA A 160 -15.15 10.07 0.13
CA ALA A 160 -15.87 8.83 0.42
C ALA A 160 -15.63 7.75 -0.65
N ALA A 161 -15.70 8.12 -1.93
CA ALA A 161 -15.40 7.21 -3.04
C ALA A 161 -13.96 6.69 -2.98
N PHE A 162 -12.99 7.57 -2.70
CA PHE A 162 -11.60 7.19 -2.51
C PHE A 162 -11.41 6.24 -1.33
N LEU A 163 -11.96 6.57 -0.16
CA LEU A 163 -11.86 5.73 1.03
C LEU A 163 -12.50 4.35 0.82
N GLY A 164 -13.65 4.30 0.12
CA GLY A 164 -14.27 3.04 -0.30
C GLY A 164 -13.35 2.20 -1.18
N ALA A 165 -12.77 2.80 -2.23
CA ALA A 165 -11.82 2.10 -3.11
C ALA A 165 -10.59 1.58 -2.34
N MET A 166 -10.04 2.36 -1.41
CA MET A 166 -8.90 1.95 -0.60
C MET A 166 -9.25 0.87 0.42
N HIS A 167 -10.47 0.87 0.96
CA HIS A 167 -10.97 -0.17 1.84
C HIS A 167 -11.10 -1.51 1.10
N HIS A 168 -11.67 -1.50 -0.12
CA HIS A 168 -11.77 -2.69 -0.96
C HIS A 168 -10.39 -3.29 -1.33
N LEU A 169 -9.37 -2.45 -1.45
CA LEU A 169 -7.99 -2.90 -1.70
C LEU A 169 -7.23 -3.33 -0.43
N ASN A 170 -7.86 -3.31 0.74
CA ASN A 170 -7.21 -3.55 2.04
C ASN A 170 -5.96 -2.66 2.25
N ALA A 171 -5.99 -1.43 1.73
CA ALA A 171 -4.89 -0.47 1.84
C ALA A 171 -5.02 0.44 3.07
N LEU A 172 -6.21 0.49 3.67
CA LEU A 172 -6.51 1.28 4.86
C LEU A 172 -6.42 0.46 6.15
N GLU A 173 -5.77 1.04 7.15
CA GLU A 173 -5.87 0.63 8.54
C GLU A 173 -6.93 1.52 9.20
N ILE A 174 -7.99 0.89 9.70
CA ILE A 174 -9.06 1.57 10.46
C ILE A 174 -8.77 1.37 11.93
N ARG A 175 -8.40 2.46 12.63
CA ARG A 175 -8.24 2.43 14.08
C ARG A 175 -9.44 3.13 14.72
N PRO A 176 -10.23 2.46 15.58
CA PRO A 176 -11.22 3.15 16.37
C PRO A 176 -10.49 4.13 17.30
N VAL A 177 -10.91 5.39 17.30
CA VAL A 177 -10.44 6.34 18.32
C VAL A 177 -11.07 5.86 19.63
N PRO A 178 -10.27 5.42 20.62
CA PRO A 178 -10.84 5.08 21.90
C PRO A 178 -11.51 6.34 22.43
N ARG A 179 -12.82 6.27 22.66
CA ARG A 179 -13.63 7.35 23.25
C ARG A 179 -13.23 7.63 24.72
N GLN A 180 -12.22 6.92 25.23
CA GLN A 180 -11.56 7.10 26.52
C GLN A 180 -10.68 8.37 26.45
N ALA A 181 -10.74 9.37 27.31
CA ALA A 181 -11.42 9.50 28.58
C ALA A 181 -11.59 11.01 28.86
N ALA A 182 -12.65 11.63 28.35
CA ALA A 182 -12.98 13.03 28.66
C ALA A 182 -13.50 13.24 30.10
N LEU A 183 -13.29 12.30 31.03
CA LEU A 183 -13.89 12.31 32.36
C LEU A 183 -12.90 12.37 33.54
N LEU A 184 -11.59 12.43 33.30
CA LEU A 184 -10.62 12.61 34.38
C LEU A 184 -9.46 13.54 33.95
N ALA A 185 -9.72 14.84 33.95
CA ALA A 185 -8.67 15.84 34.06
C ALA A 185 -8.73 16.46 35.45
N PRO A 186 -7.63 16.38 36.24
CA PRO A 186 -7.20 17.49 37.04
C PRO A 186 -5.82 17.99 36.57
N ALA A 187 -5.78 19.28 36.26
CA ALA A 187 -4.67 20.24 36.32
C ALA A 187 -3.29 19.88 35.73
N THR A 188 -2.98 20.57 34.63
CA THR A 188 -1.80 21.45 34.45
C THR A 188 -0.44 20.95 34.97
N GLN A 189 0.44 20.51 34.07
CA GLN A 189 1.88 20.82 34.19
C GLN A 189 2.50 21.21 32.83
N PRO A 190 3.18 22.37 32.74
CA PRO A 190 3.91 22.80 31.55
C PRO A 190 5.30 22.13 31.52
N GLY A 191 5.47 21.16 30.61
CA GLY A 191 6.73 20.46 30.37
C GLY A 191 7.38 20.85 29.03
N THR A 192 8.49 21.57 29.16
CA THR A 192 9.56 22.00 28.24
C THR A 192 9.71 21.28 26.87
N PRO A 193 9.91 22.01 25.75
CA PRO A 193 10.21 21.43 24.44
C PRO A 193 11.69 20.98 24.32
N GLY A 194 11.92 19.66 24.22
CA GLY A 194 13.25 19.07 24.07
C GLY A 194 13.45 18.32 22.74
N ASN A 195 14.02 19.00 21.74
CA ASN A 195 14.92 18.51 20.67
C ASN A 195 14.78 17.05 20.16
N ALA A 196 13.65 16.69 19.54
CA ALA A 196 13.50 15.40 18.84
C ALA A 196 14.17 15.34 17.45
N LEU A 197 14.50 16.49 16.84
CA LEU A 197 15.01 16.56 15.47
C LEU A 197 16.50 16.18 15.33
N LEU A 198 17.30 16.23 16.39
CA LEU A 198 18.73 15.89 16.34
C LEU A 198 19.01 14.38 16.45
N ASN A 199 18.06 13.57 16.90
CA ASN A 199 18.27 12.12 17.13
C ASN A 199 18.10 11.24 15.88
N ILE A 200 17.59 11.78 14.77
CA ILE A 200 17.39 11.01 13.53
C ILE A 200 18.68 10.98 12.68
N LEU A 201 19.45 12.07 12.66
CA LEU A 201 20.71 12.16 11.90
C LEU A 201 21.82 11.28 12.50
N GLY A 202 21.82 11.04 13.81
CA GLY A 202 22.80 10.17 14.47
C GLY A 202 22.74 8.70 14.04
N ARG A 203 21.55 8.19 13.70
CA ARG A 203 21.37 6.76 13.34
C ARG A 203 21.78 6.42 11.91
N MET A 204 21.84 7.40 10.99
CA MET A 204 22.33 7.15 9.63
C MET A 204 23.85 7.00 9.60
N ARG A 205 24.59 7.77 10.41
CA ARG A 205 26.06 7.72 10.43
C ARG A 205 26.60 6.38 10.94
N GLN A 206 25.96 5.80 11.96
CA GLN A 206 26.34 4.49 12.52
C GLN A 206 26.14 3.30 11.56
N ARG A 207 25.30 3.43 10.53
CA ARG A 207 25.05 2.35 9.56
C ARG A 207 25.96 2.40 8.33
N LEU A 208 26.73 3.48 8.15
CA LEU A 208 27.61 3.66 7.00
C LEU A 208 29.10 3.40 7.32
N GLY A 209 29.44 3.00 8.55
CA GLY A 209 30.79 2.54 8.88
C GLY A 209 31.89 3.59 8.66
N LEU A 210 31.58 4.86 8.96
CA LEU A 210 32.53 5.97 9.06
C LEU A 210 32.74 6.35 10.53
#